data_AF-A0A127SKY8-F1
#
_entry.id   AF-A0A127SKY8-F1
#
_cell.length_a   1.000
_cell.length_b   1.000
_cell.length_c   1.000
_cell.angle_alpha   90.00
_cell.angle_beta   90.00
_cell.angle_gamma   90.00
#
_symmetry.space_group_name_H-M   'P 1'
#
loop_
_entity.id
_entity.type
_entity.pdbx_description
1 polymer ?
#
loop_
_entity_poly.entity_id
_entity_poly.type
_entity_poly.pdbx_seq_one_letter_code
_entity_poly.pdbx_strand_id
1 'polypeptide(L)'
;MKIQQIRNATLIITYANKRFLIDPMFAPKNFYPPIPKCFNPNTKWPLVDLPFTISKIIDNIDAVILTHYHIDHFDEFAVQALPKDLKIYVQDNIDKQLLINHDFTNIEVLTKEGNSF
;
A
#
# COMPACT_ATOMS: atom_id res chain seq x y z
N MET A 1 -19.36 8.32 1.20
CA MET A 1 -18.04 7.84 0.73
C MET A 1 -17.11 9.04 0.60
N LYS A 2 -15.83 8.90 0.97
CA LYS A 2 -14.78 9.91 0.78
C LYS A 2 -13.54 9.23 0.22
N ILE A 3 -12.94 9.80 -0.81
CA ILE A 3 -11.69 9.32 -1.41
C ILE A 3 -10.66 10.43 -1.26
N GLN A 4 -9.46 10.09 -0.80
CA GLN A 4 -8.33 10.99 -0.71
C GLN A 4 -7.14 10.37 -1.43
N GLN A 5 -6.70 11.03 -2.50
CA GLN A 5 -5.46 10.68 -3.18
C GLN A 5 -4.26 11.08 -2.33
N ILE A 6 -3.29 10.17 -2.19
CA ILE A 6 -2.02 10.43 -1.51
C ILE A 6 -0.92 10.65 -2.55
N ARG A 7 -0.56 9.62 -3.32
CA ARG A 7 0.49 9.64 -4.35
C ARG A 7 0.44 8.33 -5.16
N ASN A 8 0.64 8.36 -6.47
CA ASN A 8 0.55 7.16 -7.34
C ASN A 8 -0.79 6.41 -7.16
N ALA A 9 -0.78 5.10 -6.87
CA ALA A 9 -1.97 4.32 -6.54
C ALA A 9 -2.36 4.40 -5.05
N THR A 10 -1.54 5.05 -4.20
CA THR A 10 -1.83 5.16 -2.77
C THR A 10 -3.04 6.07 -2.52
N LEU A 11 -4.09 5.49 -1.95
CA LEU A 11 -5.36 6.16 -1.66
C LEU A 11 -5.78 5.90 -0.21
N ILE A 12 -6.53 6.83 0.36
CA ILE A 12 -7.37 6.55 1.53
C ILE A 12 -8.83 6.60 1.10
N ILE A 13 -9.56 5.50 1.30
CA ILE A 13 -10.98 5.42 1.00
C ILE A 13 -11.74 5.25 2.31
N THR A 14 -12.63 6.19 2.61
CA THR A 14 -13.61 6.05 3.68
C THR A 14 -14.96 5.65 3.11
N TYR A 15 -15.41 4.44 3.43
CA TYR A 15 -16.67 3.87 2.96
C TYR A 15 -17.36 3.11 4.10
N ALA A 16 -18.67 3.28 4.27
CA ALA A 16 -19.45 2.62 5.32
C ALA A 16 -18.82 2.72 6.74
N ASN A 17 -18.33 3.91 7.11
CA ASN A 17 -17.62 4.18 8.37
C ASN A 17 -16.31 3.41 8.58
N LYS A 18 -15.73 2.83 7.53
CA LYS A 18 -14.43 2.17 7.52
C LYS A 18 -13.44 2.93 6.67
N ARG A 19 -12.16 2.93 7.06
CA ARG A 19 -11.05 3.63 6.43
C ARG A 19 -10.05 2.60 5.90
N PHE A 20 -9.97 2.51 4.58
CA PHE A 20 -9.06 1.63 3.86
C PHE A 20 -7.88 2.43 3.32
N LEU A 21 -6.67 1.92 3.55
CA LEU A 21 -5.46 2.37 2.89
C LEU A 21 -5.20 1.46 1.70
N ILE A 22 -5.22 2.01 0.49
CA ILE A 22 -5.02 1.26 -0.75
C ILE A 22 -3.58 1.44 -1.17
N ASP A 23 -2.90 0.35 -1.54
CA ASP A 23 -1.59 0.33 -2.19
C ASP A 23 -0.57 1.35 -1.60
N PRO A 24 -0.18 1.18 -0.32
CA PRO A 24 0.72 2.12 0.35
C PRO A 24 2.16 2.05 -0.18
N MET A 25 2.63 3.17 -0.72
CA MET A 25 3.98 3.35 -1.22
C MET A 25 4.61 4.63 -0.64
N PHE A 26 5.56 4.47 0.29
CA PHE A 26 6.00 5.54 1.19
C PHE A 26 7.43 6.02 0.98
N ALA A 27 8.17 5.50 0.01
CA ALA A 27 9.55 5.91 -0.22
C ALA A 27 9.67 7.44 -0.45
N PRO A 28 10.76 8.07 0.04
CA PRO A 28 11.03 9.47 -0.22
C PRO A 28 11.15 9.77 -1.72
N LYS A 29 10.97 11.04 -2.09
CA LYS A 29 11.19 11.48 -3.46
C LYS A 29 12.59 11.09 -3.96
N ASN A 30 12.67 10.60 -5.20
CA ASN A 30 13.88 10.19 -5.89
C ASN A 30 14.69 9.08 -5.18
N PHE A 31 14.04 8.24 -4.37
CA PHE A 31 14.70 7.17 -3.63
C PHE A 31 15.13 6.01 -4.54
N TYR A 32 14.22 5.48 -5.36
CA TYR A 32 14.48 4.35 -6.23
C TYR A 32 15.21 4.73 -7.52
N PRO A 33 16.05 3.82 -8.06
CA PRO A 33 16.65 4.00 -9.36
C PRO A 33 15.58 4.00 -10.46
N PRO A 34 15.90 4.52 -11.65
CA PRO A 34 15.01 4.41 -12.79
C PRO A 34 14.64 2.95 -13.09
N ILE A 35 13.38 2.72 -13.46
CA ILE A 35 12.93 1.40 -13.87
C ILE A 35 13.47 1.12 -15.29
N PRO A 36 14.27 0.05 -15.50
CA PRO A 36 14.82 -0.27 -16.81
C PRO A 36 13.73 -0.45 -17.86
N LYS A 37 13.96 0.04 -19.09
CA LYS A 37 13.03 -0.05 -20.23
C LYS A 37 11.69 0.65 -20.05
N CYS A 38 11.52 1.50 -19.03
CA CYS A 38 10.39 2.43 -18.95
C CYS A 38 10.60 3.66 -19.84
N PHE A 39 9.52 4.40 -20.11
CA PHE A 39 9.51 5.59 -20.97
C PHE A 39 10.52 6.67 -20.55
N ASN A 40 10.77 6.80 -19.24
CA ASN A 40 11.74 7.73 -18.66
C ASN A 40 12.91 6.97 -17.98
N PRO A 41 13.80 6.31 -18.75
CA PRO A 41 14.76 5.33 -18.23
C PRO A 41 15.89 5.93 -17.39
N ASN A 42 15.95 7.26 -17.27
CA ASN A 42 16.98 7.99 -16.52
C ASN A 42 16.41 8.72 -15.29
N THR A 43 15.14 8.54 -14.97
CA THR A 43 14.47 9.30 -13.90
C THR A 43 14.30 8.44 -12.66
N LYS A 44 14.89 8.87 -11.53
CA LYS A 44 14.62 8.28 -10.22
C LYS A 44 13.17 8.53 -9.80
N TRP A 45 12.63 7.70 -8.94
CA TRP A 45 11.24 7.80 -8.51
C TRP A 45 11.09 7.41 -7.02
N PRO A 46 9.99 7.76 -6.33
CA PRO A 46 8.88 8.64 -6.75
C PRO A 46 9.29 10.05 -7.16
N LEU A 47 8.51 10.69 -8.04
CA LEU A 47 8.83 12.04 -8.55
C LEU A 47 8.50 13.18 -7.57
N VAL A 48 7.63 12.90 -6.60
CA VAL A 48 7.12 13.88 -5.63
C VAL A 48 7.15 13.30 -4.23
N ASP A 49 7.26 14.18 -3.23
CA ASP A 49 7.17 13.81 -1.82
C ASP A 49 5.74 13.38 -1.45
N LEU A 50 5.60 12.74 -0.29
CA LEU A 50 4.29 12.51 0.29
C LEU A 50 3.66 13.86 0.70
N PRO A 51 2.34 14.04 0.54
CA PRO A 51 1.66 15.28 0.93
C PRO A 51 1.60 15.47 2.45
N PHE A 52 1.81 14.40 3.24
CA PHE A 52 1.79 14.39 4.70
C PHE A 52 2.80 13.37 5.24
N THR A 53 3.03 13.38 6.56
CA THR A 53 3.84 12.36 7.23
C THR A 53 3.20 10.97 7.12
N ILE A 54 4.04 9.92 7.11
CA ILE A 54 3.57 8.52 7.11
C ILE A 54 2.63 8.25 8.30
N SER A 55 2.99 8.75 9.49
CA SER A 55 2.15 8.63 10.70
C SER A 55 0.74 9.16 10.50
N LYS A 56 0.56 10.25 9.75
CA LYS A 56 -0.75 10.84 9.46
C LYS A 56 -1.52 10.05 8.39
N ILE A 57 -0.81 9.39 7.47
CA ILE A 57 -1.41 8.57 6.42
C ILE A 57 -1.97 7.27 7.01
N ILE A 58 -1.22 6.63 7.90
CA ILE A 58 -1.62 5.34 8.52
C ILE A 58 -2.54 5.53 9.74
N ASP A 59 -2.80 6.78 10.13
CA ASP A 59 -3.65 7.10 11.27
C ASP A 59 -5.10 6.66 11.05
N ASN A 60 -5.63 5.94 12.05
CA ASN A 60 -7.00 5.44 12.09
C ASN A 60 -7.40 4.68 10.81
N ILE A 61 -6.51 3.85 10.26
CA ILE A 61 -6.82 2.93 9.16
C ILE A 61 -7.33 1.62 9.75
N ASP A 62 -8.46 1.14 9.26
CA ASP A 62 -9.05 -0.14 9.69
C ASP A 62 -8.41 -1.32 8.97
N ALA A 63 -8.03 -1.15 7.69
CA ALA A 63 -7.37 -2.18 6.89
C ALA A 63 -6.60 -1.61 5.69
N VAL A 64 -5.65 -2.41 5.20
CA VAL A 64 -4.99 -2.20 3.91
C VAL A 64 -5.66 -3.08 2.85
N ILE A 65 -5.80 -2.56 1.64
CA ILE A 65 -6.08 -3.35 0.45
C ILE A 65 -4.86 -3.23 -0.47
N LEU A 66 -4.21 -4.36 -0.71
CA LEU A 66 -3.09 -4.49 -1.62
C LEU A 66 -3.57 -5.17 -2.90
N THR A 67 -3.58 -4.41 -4.00
CA THR A 67 -4.06 -4.92 -5.30
C THR A 67 -3.10 -5.95 -5.87
N HIS A 68 -1.79 -5.70 -5.80
CA HIS A 68 -0.73 -6.62 -6.19
C HIS A 68 0.63 -6.21 -5.61
N TYR A 69 1.57 -7.16 -5.51
CA TYR A 69 2.92 -6.90 -4.99
C TYR A 69 3.90 -6.35 -6.04
N HIS A 70 3.71 -5.10 -6.46
CA HIS A 70 4.75 -4.32 -7.14
C HIS A 70 5.20 -3.16 -6.25
N ILE A 71 6.46 -2.75 -6.43
CA ILE A 71 7.13 -1.75 -5.57
C ILE A 71 6.49 -0.36 -5.60
N ASP A 72 5.74 -0.01 -6.66
CA ASP A 72 4.99 1.24 -6.76
C ASP A 72 3.60 1.18 -6.08
N HIS A 73 3.21 0.00 -5.59
CA HIS A 73 1.98 -0.27 -4.81
C HIS A 73 2.27 -0.69 -3.37
N PHE A 74 3.41 -1.33 -3.09
CA PHE A 74 3.82 -1.73 -1.75
C PHE A 74 5.34 -1.81 -1.65
N ASP A 75 5.93 -0.97 -0.78
CA ASP A 75 7.37 -0.84 -0.67
C ASP A 75 7.91 -1.16 0.74
N GLU A 76 9.23 -1.20 0.89
CA GLU A 76 9.86 -1.50 2.18
C GLU A 76 9.53 -0.46 3.25
N PHE A 77 9.21 0.78 2.84
CA PHE A 77 8.78 1.83 3.76
C PHE A 77 7.39 1.56 4.32
N ALA A 78 6.47 1.06 3.49
CA ALA A 78 5.16 0.57 3.94
C ALA A 78 5.31 -0.66 4.85
N VAL A 79 6.18 -1.61 4.50
CA VAL A 79 6.49 -2.77 5.35
C VAL A 79 6.94 -2.34 6.75
N GLN A 80 7.81 -1.34 6.84
CA GLN A 80 8.33 -0.83 8.12
C GLN A 80 7.30 -0.01 8.90
N ALA A 81 6.45 0.76 8.20
CA ALA A 81 5.54 1.70 8.84
C ALA A 81 4.25 1.05 9.36
N LEU A 82 3.76 -0.01 8.72
CA LEU A 82 2.47 -0.61 9.04
C LEU A 82 2.55 -1.54 10.26
N PRO A 83 1.56 -1.47 11.18
CA PRO A 83 1.42 -2.46 12.24
C PRO A 83 1.28 -3.88 11.67
N LYS A 84 1.98 -4.84 12.28
CA LYS A 84 2.06 -6.21 11.77
C LYS A 84 0.77 -7.02 11.98
N ASP A 85 -0.10 -6.57 12.86
CA ASP A 85 -1.41 -7.12 13.15
C ASP A 85 -2.56 -6.41 12.40
N LEU A 86 -2.25 -5.34 11.66
CA LEU A 86 -3.23 -4.64 10.83
C LEU A 86 -3.82 -5.60 9.79
N LYS A 87 -5.14 -5.52 9.59
CA LYS A 87 -5.83 -6.31 8.57
C LYS A 87 -5.33 -5.92 7.18
N ILE A 88 -4.86 -6.90 6.40
CA ILE A 88 -4.46 -6.70 5.00
C ILE A 88 -5.23 -7.66 4.10
N TYR A 89 -5.89 -7.08 3.09
CA TYR A 89 -6.51 -7.79 1.99
C TYR A 89 -5.55 -7.87 0.80
N VAL A 90 -5.37 -9.05 0.23
CA VAL A 90 -4.49 -9.29 -0.93
C VAL A 90 -5.24 -10.02 -2.05
N GLN A 91 -4.72 -9.98 -3.28
CA GLN A 91 -5.35 -10.64 -4.43
C GLN A 91 -5.27 -12.17 -4.40
N ASP A 92 -4.19 -12.76 -3.87
CA ASP A 92 -3.96 -14.19 -3.94
C ASP A 92 -3.06 -14.72 -2.82
N ASN A 93 -2.81 -16.03 -2.86
CA ASN A 93 -1.94 -16.70 -1.88
C ASN A 93 -0.46 -16.39 -2.09
N ILE A 94 -0.02 -15.97 -3.28
CA ILE A 94 1.38 -15.63 -3.54
C ILE A 94 1.72 -14.35 -2.77
N ASP A 95 0.90 -13.31 -2.94
CA ASP A 95 1.06 -12.04 -2.22
C ASP A 95 0.87 -12.24 -0.71
N LYS A 96 -0.06 -13.11 -0.30
CA LYS A 96 -0.20 -13.47 1.13
C LYS A 96 1.10 -14.03 1.71
N GLN A 97 1.75 -14.99 1.03
CA GLN A 97 3.00 -15.57 1.52
C GLN A 97 4.14 -14.55 1.57
N LEU A 98 4.21 -13.63 0.60
CA LEU A 98 5.18 -12.54 0.63
C LEU A 98 5.02 -11.65 1.87
N LEU A 99 3.78 -11.30 2.24
CA LEU A 99 3.52 -10.48 3.42
C LEU A 99 3.78 -11.24 4.73
N ILE A 100 3.55 -12.56 4.78
CA ILE A 100 3.94 -13.40 5.93
C ILE A 100 5.47 -13.34 6.14
N ASN A 101 6.26 -13.36 5.06
CA ASN A 101 7.72 -13.22 5.14
C ASN A 101 8.17 -11.83 5.62
N HIS A 102 7.26 -10.86 5.69
CA HIS A 102 7.46 -9.52 6.26
C HIS A 102 6.78 -9.36 7.65
N ASP A 103 6.52 -10.48 8.32
CA ASP A 103 5.97 -10.60 9.67
C ASP A 103 4.52 -10.12 9.83
N PHE A 104 3.78 -9.90 8.74
CA PHE A 104 2.37 -9.57 8.84
C PHE A 104 1.55 -10.81 9.24
N THR A 105 0.66 -10.64 10.22
CA THR A 105 -0.05 -11.76 10.87
C THR A 105 -1.55 -11.83 10.53
N ASN A 106 -2.15 -10.73 10.06
CA ASN A 106 -3.58 -10.63 9.79
C ASN A 106 -3.88 -10.39 8.30
N ILE A 107 -3.63 -11.40 7.47
CA ILE A 107 -3.75 -11.31 6.01
C ILE A 107 -4.86 -12.23 5.50
N GLU A 108 -5.74 -11.67 4.67
CA GLU A 108 -6.85 -12.39 4.05
C GLU A 108 -6.86 -12.19 2.53
N VAL A 109 -7.08 -13.27 1.79
CA VAL A 109 -7.22 -13.20 0.33
C VAL A 109 -8.64 -12.74 0.01
N LEU A 110 -8.78 -11.73 -0.84
CA LEU A 110 -10.08 -11.25 -1.30
C LEU A 110 -10.77 -12.32 -2.14
N THR A 111 -12.05 -12.57 -1.86
CA THR A 111 -12.89 -13.47 -2.65
C THR A 111 -13.77 -12.67 -3.61
N LYS A 112 -14.32 -13.34 -4.61
CA LYS A 112 -15.22 -12.72 -5.60
C LYS A 112 -16.51 -12.20 -4.95
N GLU A 113 -16.98 -12.89 -3.92
CA GLU A 113 -18.20 -12.55 -3.16
C GLU A 113 -17.93 -11.49 -2.09
N GLY A 114 -16.66 -11.14 -1.86
CA GLY A 114 -16.23 -10.27 -0.78
C GLY A 114 -16.00 -11.03 0.53
N ASN A 115 -15.25 -10.39 1.41
CA ASN A 115 -14.93 -10.90 2.74
C ASN A 115 -15.71 -10.13 3.79
N SER A 116 -15.94 -10.75 4.95
CA SER A 116 -16.58 -10.05 6.07
C SER A 116 -15.58 -9.07 6.70
N PHE A 117 -16.08 -7.89 7.08
CA PHE A 117 -15.32 -6.78 7.66
C PHE A 117 -15.93 -6.28 8.96
#